data_AF-A0A0B7BJC2-F1
#
_entry.id   AF-A0A0B7BJC2-F1
#
_cell.length_a   1.000
_cell.length_b   1.000
_cell.length_c   1.000
_cell.angle_alpha   90.00
_cell.angle_beta   90.00
_cell.angle_gamma   90.00
#
_symmetry.space_group_name_H-M   'P 1'
#
loop_
_entity.id
_entity.type
_entity.pdbx_description
1 polymer ?
#
loop_
_entity_poly.entity_id
_entity_poly.type
_entity_poly.pdbx_seq_one_letter_code
_entity_poly.pdbx_strand_id
1 'polypeptide(L)' 'LLFITYMNNISRETGIEKENNISELLFADDQVLIAENEESLQNHLSLVNIKGEEYNMKINIIKTETMAISRQ' A
#
# COMPACT_ATOMS: atom_id res chain seq x y z
N LEU A 1 -3.92 8.98 16.61
CA LEU A 1 -3.44 10.03 15.69
C LEU A 1 -2.02 9.75 15.19
N LEU A 2 -1.03 9.55 16.08
CA LEU A 2 0.38 9.35 15.68
C LEU A 2 0.58 8.22 14.66
N PHE A 3 -0.09 7.08 14.85
CA PHE A 3 -0.03 5.96 13.91
C PHE A 3 -0.53 6.33 12.50
N ILE A 4 -1.66 7.05 12.41
CA ILE A 4 -2.22 7.52 11.13
C ILE A 4 -1.23 8.47 10.44
N THR A 5 -0.49 9.29 11.20
CA THR A 5 0.56 10.15 10.65
C THR A 5 1.71 9.34 10.05
N TYR A 6 2.16 8.28 10.72
CA TYR A 6 3.19 7.40 10.16
C TYR A 6 2.72 6.70 8.89
N MET A 7 1.51 6.13 8.90
CA MET A 7 0.94 5.48 7.73
C MET A 7 0.79 6.44 6.54
N ASN A 8 0.37 7.68 6.81
CA ASN A 8 0.28 8.72 5.78
C ASN A 8 1.67 9.07 5.21
N ASN A 9 2.70 9.17 6.06
CA ASN A 9 4.07 9.43 5.58
C ASN A 9 4.59 8.29 4.70
N ILE A 10 4.37 7.02 5.10
CA ILE A 10 4.74 5.86 4.28
C ILE A 10 4.02 5.92 2.93
N SER A 11 2.70 6.07 2.93
CA SER A 11 1.88 6.18 1.71
C SER A 11 2.33 7.33 0.81
N ARG A 12 2.75 8.47 1.35
CA ARG A 12 3.29 9.59 0.56
C ARG A 12 4.67 9.32 -0.03
N GLU A 13 5.51 8.56 0.66
CA GLU A 13 6.85 8.21 0.18
C GLU A 13 6.83 7.05 -0.84
N THR A 14 5.85 6.15 -0.72
CA THR A 14 5.69 5.00 -1.61
C THR A 14 4.68 5.24 -2.73
N GLY A 15 3.84 6.26 -2.56
CA GLY A 15 2.74 6.61 -3.44
C GLY A 15 3.23 6.87 -4.86
N ILE A 16 2.82 5.99 -5.76
CA ILE A 16 2.93 6.23 -7.20
C ILE A 16 1.76 7.14 -7.55
N GLU A 17 1.93 8.46 -7.42
CA GLU A 17 0.93 9.43 -7.87
C GLU A 17 0.82 9.37 -9.39
N LYS A 18 -0.19 8.64 -9.89
CA LYS A 18 -0.68 8.80 -11.26
C LYS A 18 -1.85 9.78 -11.22
N GLU A 19 -1.72 10.92 -11.89
CA GLU A 19 -2.82 11.88 -12.08
C GLU A 19 -4.08 11.12 -12.54
N ASN A 20 -5.13 11.15 -11.71
CA ASN A 20 -6.47 10.60 -11.94
C ASN A 20 -6.74 9.11 -11.61
N ASN A 21 -5.80 8.36 -10.99
CA ASN A 21 -6.08 7.00 -10.53
C ASN A 21 -5.90 6.84 -9.01
N ILE A 22 -6.86 6.18 -8.36
CA ILE A 22 -6.72 5.76 -6.96
C ILE A 22 -5.74 4.58 -6.94
N SER A 23 -4.52 4.82 -6.47
CA SER A 23 -3.48 3.79 -6.34
C SER A 23 -3.48 3.11 -4.98
N GLU A 24 -4.17 3.68 -4.00
CA GLU A 24 -4.06 3.26 -2.62
C GLU A 24 -5.26 3.74 -1.76
N LEU A 25 -5.67 2.92 -0.78
CA LEU A 25 -6.68 3.24 0.21
C LEU A 25 -6.19 2.81 1.60
N LEU A 26 -6.11 3.74 2.55
CA LEU A 26 -5.72 3.46 3.94
C LEU A 26 -6.89 3.64 4.89
N PHE A 27 -7.03 2.69 5.83
CA PHE A 27 -7.91 2.82 6.97
C PHE A 27 -7.28 2.20 8.23
N ALA A 28 -6.83 3.07 9.15
CA ALA A 28 -6.05 2.66 10.32
C ALA A 28 -4.81 1.84 9.90
N ASP A 29 -4.72 0.56 10.31
CA ASP A 29 -3.65 -0.38 9.96
C ASP A 29 -3.93 -1.19 8.67
N ASP A 30 -5.18 -1.18 8.19
CA ASP A 30 -5.55 -1.83 6.93
C ASP A 30 -5.23 -0.91 5.73
N GLN A 31 -4.61 -1.50 4.71
CA GLN A 31 -4.16 -0.80 3.51
C GLN A 31 -4.47 -1.64 2.27
N VAL A 32 -5.06 -1.03 1.26
CA VAL A 32 -5.33 -1.63 -0.04
C VAL A 32 -4.49 -0.92 -1.09
N LEU A 33 -3.70 -1.68 -1.84
CA LEU A 33 -2.91 -1.19 -2.97
C LEU A 33 -3.60 -1.58 -4.28
N ILE A 34 -3.71 -0.63 -5.20
CA ILE A 34 -4.39 -0.80 -6.48
C ILE A 34 -3.40 -0.52 -7.60
N ALA A 35 -3.24 -1.48 -8.51
CA ALA A 35 -2.40 -1.34 -9.69
C ALA A 35 -3.04 -2.05 -10.90
N GLU A 36 -2.65 -1.62 -12.10
CA GLU A 36 -3.16 -2.18 -13.36
C GLU A 36 -2.54 -3.53 -13.72
N ASN A 37 -1.39 -3.86 -13.13
CA ASN A 37 -0.66 -5.09 -13.38
C ASN A 37 0.02 -5.60 -12.10
N GLU A 38 0.26 -6.91 -12.05
CA GLU A 38 0.83 -7.60 -10.88
C GLU A 38 2.26 -7.12 -10.56
N GLU A 39 3.07 -6.86 -11.57
CA GLU A 39 4.44 -6.36 -11.39
C GLU A 39 4.46 -5.01 -10.68
N SER A 40 3.61 -4.07 -11.11
CA SER A 40 3.45 -2.76 -10.47
C SER A 40 2.89 -2.88 -9.06
N LEU A 41 1.97 -3.83 -8.82
CA LEU A 41 1.44 -4.10 -7.48
C LEU A 41 2.56 -4.61 -6.56
N GLN A 42 3.34 -5.58 -7.02
CA GLN A 42 4.42 -6.18 -6.25
C GLN A 42 5.55 -5.18 -5.97
N ASN A 43 5.88 -4.33 -6.94
CA ASN A 43 6.84 -3.25 -6.77
C ASN A 43 6.35 -2.24 -5.72
N HIS A 44 5.08 -1.84 -5.77
CA HIS A 44 4.48 -0.93 -4.79
C HIS A 44 4.46 -1.56 -3.39
N LEU A 45 4.03 -2.82 -3.26
CA LEU A 45 4.05 -3.57 -1.99
C LEU A 45 5.46 -3.68 -1.41
N SER A 46 6.47 -3.92 -2.24
CA SER A 46 7.86 -4.02 -1.81
C SER A 46 8.38 -2.68 -1.25
N LEU A 47 8.02 -1.56 -1.88
CA LEU A 47 8.34 -0.22 -1.37
C LEU A 47 7.66 0.05 -0.03
N VAL A 48 6.38 -0.30 0.10
CA VAL A 48 5.63 -0.19 1.37
C VAL A 48 6.29 -1.01 2.47
N ASN A 49 6.74 -2.23 2.18
CA ASN A 49 7.42 -3.05 3.18
C ASN A 49 8.75 -2.42 3.62
N ILE A 50 9.60 -1.98 2.67
CA ILE A 50 10.88 -1.33 2.97
C ILE A 50 10.67 -0.10 3.85
N LYS A 51 9.72 0.76 3.48
CA LYS A 51 9.39 1.97 4.25
C LYS A 51 8.75 1.66 5.59
N GLY A 52 7.87 0.67 5.66
CA GLY A 52 7.32 0.18 6.92
C GLY A 52 8.40 -0.30 7.90
N GLU A 53 9.40 -1.03 7.40
CA GLU A 53 10.51 -1.52 8.20
C GLU A 53 11.37 -0.39 8.80
N GLU A 54 11.54 0.75 8.11
CA GLU A 54 12.21 1.94 8.66
C GLU A 54 11.51 2.48 9.93
N TYR A 55 10.19 2.26 10.04
CA TYR A 55 9.38 2.61 11.21
C TYR A 55 9.14 1.42 12.15
N ASN A 56 9.88 0.32 12.01
CA ASN A 56 9.70 -0.94 12.74
C ASN A 56 8.30 -1.58 12.57
N MET A 57 7.62 -1.31 11.46
CA MET A 57 6.36 -1.94 11.08
C MET A 57 6.60 -3.12 10.13
N LYS A 58 5.72 -4.12 10.19
CA LYS A 58 5.82 -5.33 9.36
C LYS A 58 4.47 -5.68 8.76
N ILE A 59 4.47 -6.04 7.49
CA ILE A 59 3.27 -6.53 6.80
C ILE A 59 2.95 -7.95 7.28
N ASN A 60 1.68 -8.20 7.57
CA ASN A 60 1.23 -9.52 7.99
C ASN A 60 0.90 -10.39 6.77
N ILE A 61 1.85 -11.22 6.36
CA ILE A 61 1.76 -12.12 5.19
C ILE A 61 0.53 -13.05 5.25
N ILE A 62 0.07 -13.43 6.44
CA ILE A 62 -1.10 -14.33 6.59
C ILE A 62 -2.40 -13.60 6.24
N LYS A 63 -2.46 -12.28 6.50
CA LYS A 63 -3.64 -11.45 6.24
C LYS A 63 -3.60 -10.77 4.86
N THR A 64 -2.42 -10.64 4.26
CA THR A 64 -2.24 -10.00 2.97
C THR A 64 -2.70 -10.93 1.84
N GLU A 65 -3.62 -10.46 1.02
CA GLU A 65 -4.16 -11.20 -0.13
C GLU A 65 -4.11 -10.34 -1.40
N THR A 66 -3.91 -10.99 -2.55
CA THR A 66 -3.97 -10.35 -3.88
C THR A 66 -5.28 -10.73 -4.55
N MET A 67 -5.99 -9.74 -5.11
CA MET A 67 -7.27 -9.93 -5.76
C MET A 67 -7.33 -9.19 -7.10
N ALA A 68 -7.96 -9.80 -8.11
CA ALA A 68 -8.28 -9.14 -9.37
C ALA A 68 -9.70 -8.57 -9.32
N ILE A 69 -9.84 -7.27 -9.63
CA ILE A 69 -11.15 -6.60 -9.71
C ILE A 69 -11.53 -6.49 -11.18
N SER A 70 -12.62 -7.15 -11.57
CA SER A 70 -13.24 -6.99 -12.89
C SER A 70 -14.72 -6.63 -12.72
N ARG A 71 -15.28 -5.89 -13.68
CA ARG A 71 -16.73 -5.73 -13.77
C ARG A 71 -17.31 -7.04 -14.30
N GLN A 72 -18.31 -7.58 -13.61
CA GLN A 72 -19.16 -8.67 -14.12
C GLN A 72 -20.00 -8.18 -15.31
#